data_AF-H5YKP9-F1
#
_entry.id   AF-H5YKP9-F1
#
_cell.length_a   1.000
_cell.length_b   1.000
_cell.length_c   1.000
_cell.angle_alpha   90.00
_cell.angle_beta   90.00
_cell.angle_gamma   90.00
#
_symmetry.space_group_name_H-M   'P 1'
#
loop_
_entity.id
_entity.type
_entity.pdbx_description
1 polymer ?
#
loop_
_entity_poly.entity_id
_entity_poly.type
_entity_poly.pdbx_seq_one_letter_code
_entity_poly.pdbx_strand_id
1 'polypeptide(L)'
;MIRVSCLAVAALALITSRADAAAIDWQAELQRCRALRETVAPLLQAGQGISAVGRSNRSVRRCIWIQRMAVRRKIPGAETW
;
A
#
# COMPACT_ATOMS: atom_id res chain seq x y z
N MET A 1 2.40 29.30 13.88
CA MET A 1 1.15 28.51 14.04
C MET A 1 0.97 27.38 13.00
N ILE A 2 1.62 27.40 11.84
CA ILE A 2 1.46 26.37 10.77
C ILE A 2 2.09 24.99 11.10
N ARG A 3 3.17 24.93 11.89
CA ARG A 3 3.89 23.66 12.16
C ARG A 3 3.10 22.66 13.00
N VAL A 4 2.29 23.14 13.95
CA VAL A 4 1.49 22.29 14.83
C VAL A 4 0.35 21.62 14.07
N SER A 5 -0.25 22.33 13.11
CA SER A 5 -1.32 21.82 12.25
C SER A 5 -0.83 20.70 11.33
N CYS A 6 0.36 20.81 10.74
CA CYS A 6 0.95 19.73 9.94
C CYS A 6 1.21 18.46 10.75
N LEU A 7 1.68 18.60 11.99
CA LEU A 7 1.91 17.46 12.88
C LEU A 7 0.60 16.78 13.29
N ALA A 8 -0.45 17.56 13.56
CA ALA A 8 -1.77 17.04 13.88
C ALA A 8 -2.40 16.29 12.69
N VAL A 9 -2.26 16.81 11.47
CA VAL A 9 -2.74 16.12 10.25
C VAL A 9 -1.95 14.85 9.99
N ALA A 10 -0.63 14.86 10.17
CA ALA A 10 0.20 13.66 10.02
C ALA A 10 -0.15 12.60 11.08
N ALA A 11 -0.38 13.00 12.34
CA ALA A 11 -0.80 12.09 13.40
C ALA A 11 -2.20 11.51 13.14
N LEU A 12 -3.16 12.34 12.70
CA LEU A 12 -4.50 11.88 12.31
C LEU A 12 -4.44 10.92 11.12
N ALA A 13 -3.64 11.21 10.09
CA ALA A 13 -3.43 10.32 8.95
C ALA A 13 -2.80 8.98 9.37
N LEU A 14 -1.92 8.98 10.37
CA LEU A 14 -1.33 7.76 10.93
C LEU A 14 -2.34 6.97 11.77
N ILE A 15 -3.20 7.65 12.53
CA ILE A 15 -4.24 7.01 13.36
C ILE A 15 -5.36 6.44 12.48
N THR A 16 -5.85 7.18 11.49
CA THR A 16 -6.83 6.66 10.52
C THR A 16 -6.24 5.52 9.71
N SER A 17 -4.99 5.63 9.25
CA SER A 17 -4.28 4.53 8.60
C SER A 17 -4.14 3.28 9.50
N ARG A 18 -4.03 3.46 10.82
CA ARG A 18 -4.02 2.35 11.79
C ARG A 18 -5.42 1.76 12.05
N ALA A 19 -6.45 2.60 12.12
CA ALA A 19 -7.83 2.20 12.33
C ALA A 19 -8.38 1.47 11.09
N ASP A 20 -8.15 2.00 9.89
CA ASP A 20 -8.38 1.30 8.63
C ASP A 20 -7.63 -0.03 8.63
N ALA A 21 -6.36 -0.06 9.04
CA ALA A 21 -5.59 -1.31 9.12
C ALA A 21 -6.10 -2.35 10.13
N ALA A 22 -6.95 -1.98 11.10
CA ALA A 22 -7.62 -2.94 11.98
C ALA A 22 -8.89 -3.54 11.35
N ALA A 23 -9.52 -2.81 10.42
CA ALA A 23 -10.72 -3.22 9.68
C ALA A 23 -10.44 -3.76 8.27
N ILE A 24 -9.19 -3.70 7.80
CA ILE A 24 -8.79 -4.29 6.51
C ILE A 24 -8.98 -5.80 6.58
N ASP A 25 -9.84 -6.31 5.69
CA ASP A 25 -9.81 -7.72 5.29
C ASP A 25 -8.50 -7.96 4.53
N TRP A 26 -7.49 -8.39 5.27
CA TRP A 26 -6.15 -8.60 4.76
C TRP A 26 -6.14 -9.64 3.64
N GLN A 27 -6.95 -10.69 3.74
CA GLN A 27 -6.93 -11.75 2.75
C GLN A 27 -7.54 -11.26 1.43
N ALA A 28 -8.68 -10.57 1.50
CA ALA A 28 -9.29 -9.98 0.31
C ALA A 28 -8.39 -8.91 -0.34
N GLU A 29 -7.73 -8.07 0.46
CA GLU A 29 -6.82 -7.07 -0.09
C GLU A 29 -5.55 -7.66 -0.68
N LEU A 30 -4.97 -8.70 -0.06
CA LEU A 30 -3.80 -9.38 -0.63
C LEU A 30 -4.14 -10.02 -1.98
N GLN A 31 -5.32 -10.65 -2.12
CA GLN A 31 -5.78 -11.18 -3.40
C GLN A 31 -5.97 -10.08 -4.45
N ARG A 32 -6.62 -8.96 -4.09
CA ARG A 32 -6.75 -7.80 -4.98
C ARG A 32 -5.39 -7.29 -5.45
N CYS A 33 -4.40 -7.27 -4.56
CA CYS A 33 -3.07 -6.81 -4.90
C CYS A 33 -2.27 -7.79 -5.77
N ARG A 34 -2.51 -9.10 -5.65
CA ARG A 34 -1.95 -10.09 -6.58
C ARG A 34 -2.50 -9.91 -7.98
N ALA A 35 -3.82 -9.82 -8.11
CA ALA A 35 -4.47 -9.56 -9.40
C ALA A 35 -3.94 -8.25 -10.03
N LEU A 36 -3.81 -7.19 -9.23
CA LEU A 36 -3.23 -5.93 -9.72
C LEU A 36 -1.76 -6.11 -10.15
N ARG A 37 -0.96 -6.90 -9.42
CA ARG A 37 0.44 -7.18 -9.78
C ARG A 37 0.53 -7.87 -11.14
N GLU A 38 -0.37 -8.81 -11.45
CA GLU A 38 -0.44 -9.45 -12.77
C GLU A 38 -0.74 -8.43 -13.89
N THR A 39 -1.64 -7.48 -13.66
CA THR A 39 -1.94 -6.43 -14.66
C THR A 39 -0.79 -5.47 -14.92
N VAL A 40 0.08 -5.23 -13.93
CA VAL A 40 1.25 -4.34 -14.08
C VAL A 40 2.55 -5.07 -14.39
N ALA A 41 2.57 -6.41 -14.31
CA ALA A 41 3.73 -7.22 -14.65
C ALA A 41 4.31 -6.90 -16.04
N PRO A 42 3.51 -6.66 -17.10
CA PRO A 42 4.04 -6.24 -18.40
C PRO A 42 4.77 -4.89 -18.35
N LEU A 43 4.29 -3.94 -17.54
CA LEU A 43 4.93 -2.63 -17.37
C LEU A 43 6.28 -2.78 -16.65
N LEU A 44 6.34 -3.65 -15.64
CA LEU A 44 7.58 -3.95 -14.93
C LEU A 44 8.59 -4.65 -15.85
N GLN A 45 8.13 -5.61 -16.67
CA GLN A 45 8.94 -6.30 -17.67
C GLN A 45 9.44 -5.34 -18.76
N ALA A 46 8.65 -4.33 -19.11
CA ALA A 46 9.06 -3.24 -20.00
C ALA A 46 10.05 -2.24 -19.35
N GLY A 47 10.54 -2.53 -18.13
CA GLY A 47 11.54 -1.73 -17.44
C GLY A 47 10.97 -0.54 -16.67
N GLN A 48 9.64 -0.38 -16.57
CA GLN A 48 9.08 0.63 -15.67
C GLN A 48 9.31 0.18 -14.23
N GLY A 49 10.14 0.91 -13.48
CA GLY A 49 10.36 0.61 -12.07
C GLY A 49 9.05 0.68 -11.27
N ILE A 50 8.93 -0.14 -10.22
CA ILE A 50 7.76 -0.19 -9.32
C ILE A 50 7.40 1.20 -8.78
N SER A 51 8.39 2.05 -8.51
CA SER A 51 8.20 3.43 -8.08
C SER A 51 7.54 4.33 -9.14
N ALA A 52 7.86 4.12 -10.43
CA ALA A 52 7.25 4.86 -11.54
C ALA A 52 5.80 4.42 -11.73
N VAL A 53 5.55 3.11 -11.75
CA VAL A 53 4.20 2.53 -11.84
C VAL A 53 3.33 2.92 -10.64
N GLY A 54 3.89 2.91 -9.43
CA GLY A 54 3.18 3.36 -8.21
C GLY A 54 2.95 4.86 -8.13
N ARG A 55 3.72 5.68 -8.88
CA ARG A 55 3.47 7.12 -8.98
C ARG A 55 2.27 7.39 -9.87
N SER A 56 2.15 6.68 -11.00
CA SER A 56 1.06 6.83 -11.96
C SER A 56 -0.22 6.08 -11.57
N ASN A 57 -0.14 5.07 -10.69
CA ASN A 57 -1.30 4.25 -10.31
C ASN A 57 -1.52 4.25 -8.78
N ARG A 58 -2.61 4.89 -8.34
CA ARG A 58 -3.00 4.96 -6.92
C ARG A 58 -3.26 3.58 -6.31
N SER A 59 -3.82 2.65 -7.09
CA SER A 59 -4.08 1.27 -6.65
C SER A 59 -2.78 0.52 -6.40
N VAL A 60 -1.76 0.72 -7.25
CA VAL A 60 -0.43 0.12 -7.07
C VAL A 60 0.23 0.66 -5.80
N ARG A 61 0.15 1.98 -5.57
CA ARG A 61 0.66 2.60 -4.34
C ARG A 61 -0.01 2.03 -3.08
N ARG A 62 -1.34 1.86 -3.13
CA ARG A 62 -2.09 1.23 -2.04
C ARG A 62 -1.65 -0.21 -1.82
N CYS A 63 -1.45 -0.99 -2.88
CA CYS A 63 -1.00 -2.38 -2.76
C CYS A 63 0.42 -2.52 -2.21
N ILE A 64 1.34 -1.64 -2.56
CA ILE A 64 2.69 -1.59 -1.95
C ILE A 64 2.58 -1.31 -0.44
N TRP A 65 1.72 -0.37 -0.04
CA TRP A 65 1.51 -0.07 1.37
C TRP A 65 0.86 -1.23 2.13
N ILE A 66 -0.19 -1.86 1.56
CA ILE A 66 -0.87 -3.02 2.14
C ILE A 66 0.11 -4.18 2.31
N GLN A 67 0.88 -4.55 1.28
CA GLN A 67 1.85 -5.65 1.41
C GLN A 67 2.92 -5.34 2.45
N ARG A 68 3.45 -4.11 2.50
CA ARG A 68 4.41 -3.70 3.55
C ARG A 68 3.81 -3.83 4.95
N MET A 69 2.56 -3.44 5.14
CA MET A 69 1.87 -3.57 6.42
C MET A 69 1.57 -5.03 6.77
N ALA A 70 1.15 -5.82 5.80
CA ALA A 70 0.89 -7.25 5.95
C ALA A 70 2.15 -8.01 6.36
N VAL A 71 3.30 -7.73 5.73
CA VAL A 71 4.61 -8.28 6.12
C VAL A 71 4.98 -7.89 7.55
N ARG A 72 4.85 -6.60 7.92
CA ARG A 72 5.13 -6.14 9.29
C ARG A 72 4.24 -6.80 10.34
N ARG A 73 2.99 -7.10 9.97
CA ARG A 73 2.01 -7.79 10.82
C ARG A 73 2.08 -9.32 10.75
N LYS A 74 3.00 -9.87 9.95
CA LYS A 74 3.17 -11.31 9.72
C LYS A 74 1.89 -11.99 9.23
N ILE A 75 1.11 -11.30 8.41
CA ILE A 75 -0.10 -11.86 7.80
C ILE A 75 0.31 -12.93 6.76
N PRO A 76 -0.27 -14.15 6.81
CA PRO A 76 0.00 -15.18 5.81
C PRO A 76 -0.34 -14.71 4.39
N GLY A 77 0.51 -15.07 3.41
CA GLY A 77 0.31 -14.70 2.00
C GLY A 77 0.76 -13.28 1.64
N ALA A 78 1.35 -12.53 2.58
CA ALA A 78 2.02 -11.27 2.28
C ALA A 78 3.31 -11.54 1.49
N GLU A 79 3.37 -11.04 0.26
CA GLU A 79 4.56 -11.09 -0.60
C GLU A 79 5.39 -9.81 -0.46
N THR A 80 6.67 -9.88 -0.84
CA THR A 80 7.52 -8.69 -1.04
C THR A 80 7.49 -8.30 -2.52
N TRP A 81 7.17 -7.03 -2.79
CA TRP A 81 7.10 -6.48 -4.15
C TRP A 81 8.41 -6.56 -4.90
#